data_AF-A0A4S4B7I1-F1
#
_entry.id   AF-A0A4S4B7I1-F1
#
_cell.length_a   1.000
_cell.length_b   1.000
_cell.length_c   1.000
_cell.angle_alpha   90.00
_cell.angle_beta   90.00
_cell.angle_gamma   90.00
#
_symmetry.space_group_name_H-M   'P 1'
#
loop_
_entity.id
_entity.type
_entity.pdbx_description
1 polymer ?
#
loop_
_entity_poly.entity_id
_entity_poly.type
_entity_poly.pdbx_seq_one_letter_code
_entity_poly.pdbx_strand_id
1 'polypeptide(L)'
;MADIVINMDAEVARQRIFTSELEEIEQSRYLNFVEHFPSANFYANTMDALQSYQEDQKIKLPAWFLTYRSTLAEAYAGADDLALQFASFTDQFHVGSPRRRQLSDMWYTLSLPGLPKGKKERNILLKGSPSIKLFPIAVDIVDDRYQLGINLNKDDTRIYEYHIEDVQASFSNGEDISVSLFPVFASPGDLLSRIQNIRHEGHIDTSAASP
;
A
#
# COMPACT_ATOMS: atom_id res chain seq x y z
N MET A 1 15.49 -20.56 9.10
CA MET A 1 15.10 -19.32 8.42
C MET A 1 13.72 -18.99 8.93
N ALA A 2 13.51 -17.82 9.52
CA ALA A 2 12.17 -17.43 9.97
C ALA A 2 11.29 -17.23 8.75
N ASP A 3 10.05 -17.70 8.79
CA ASP A 3 9.10 -17.49 7.71
C ASP A 3 8.87 -15.98 7.53
N ILE A 4 9.12 -15.48 6.32
CA ILE A 4 9.00 -14.06 5.99
C ILE A 4 7.51 -13.68 5.86
N VAL A 5 6.67 -14.67 5.56
CA VAL A 5 5.25 -14.53 5.30
C VAL A 5 4.48 -15.73 5.83
N ILE A 6 3.26 -15.47 6.32
CA ILE A 6 2.29 -16.48 6.72
C ILE A 6 1.25 -16.58 5.59
N ASN A 7 1.14 -17.76 4.99
CA ASN A 7 0.16 -18.05 3.94
C ASN A 7 -1.15 -18.48 4.60
N MET A 8 -2.26 -17.94 4.10
CA MET A 8 -3.59 -18.12 4.68
C MET A 8 -4.60 -18.35 3.55
N ASP A 9 -5.50 -19.30 3.75
CA ASP A 9 -6.74 -19.33 2.96
C ASP A 9 -7.72 -18.25 3.48
N ALA A 10 -8.88 -18.14 2.82
CA ALA A 10 -9.90 -17.17 3.19
C ALA A 10 -10.47 -17.37 4.61
N GLU A 11 -10.53 -18.61 5.13
CA GLU A 11 -11.04 -18.86 6.47
C GLU A 11 -10.06 -18.39 7.54
N VAL A 12 -8.78 -18.75 7.38
CA VAL A 12 -7.70 -18.31 8.27
C VAL A 12 -7.53 -16.79 8.22
N ALA A 13 -7.62 -16.18 7.04
CA ALA A 13 -7.58 -14.73 6.88
C ALA A 13 -8.70 -14.04 7.67
N ARG A 14 -9.95 -14.53 7.54
CA ARG A 14 -11.10 -14.00 8.32
C ARG A 14 -10.87 -14.12 9.82
N GLN A 15 -10.48 -15.30 10.31
CA GLN A 15 -10.21 -15.51 11.74
C GLN A 15 -9.17 -14.52 12.25
N ARG A 16 -8.08 -14.33 11.50
CA ARG A 16 -7.01 -13.41 11.88
C ARG A 16 -7.48 -11.95 11.92
N ILE A 17 -8.29 -11.52 10.95
CA ILE A 17 -8.90 -10.19 10.96
C ILE A 17 -9.75 -9.99 12.22
N PHE A 18 -10.59 -10.96 12.59
CA PHE A 18 -11.42 -10.88 13.79
C PHE A 18 -10.62 -10.82 15.10
N THR A 19 -9.45 -11.46 15.16
CA THR A 19 -8.59 -11.44 16.35
C THR A 19 -7.53 -10.33 16.33
N SER A 20 -7.52 -9.48 15.30
CA SER A 20 -6.53 -8.42 15.14
C SER A 20 -6.83 -7.21 16.02
N GLU A 21 -5.86 -6.31 16.14
CA GLU A 21 -6.01 -5.01 16.82
C GLU A 21 -6.59 -3.92 15.89
N LEU A 22 -7.10 -4.29 14.71
CA LEU A 22 -7.72 -3.34 13.79
C LEU A 22 -9.02 -2.78 14.39
N GLU A 23 -9.29 -1.51 14.12
CA GLU A 23 -10.59 -0.89 14.43
C GLU A 23 -11.73 -1.55 13.62
N GLU A 24 -12.96 -1.53 14.14
CA GLU A 24 -14.10 -2.23 13.53
C GLU A 24 -14.33 -1.87 12.05
N ILE A 25 -14.17 -0.60 11.69
CA ILE A 25 -14.32 -0.14 10.30
C ILE A 25 -13.23 -0.76 9.40
N GLU A 26 -12.00 -0.86 9.89
CA GLU A 26 -10.91 -1.50 9.16
C GLU A 26 -11.13 -3.01 9.06
N GLN A 27 -11.56 -3.67 10.14
CA GLN A 27 -11.91 -5.10 10.11
C GLN A 27 -12.97 -5.38 9.04
N SER A 28 -14.05 -4.60 9.00
CA SER A 28 -15.12 -4.75 8.00
C SER A 28 -14.58 -4.62 6.57
N ARG A 29 -13.71 -3.64 6.32
CA ARG A 29 -13.10 -3.46 4.99
C ARG A 29 -12.19 -4.63 4.57
N TYR A 30 -11.44 -5.19 5.51
CA TYR A 30 -10.59 -6.35 5.24
C TYR A 30 -11.43 -7.61 4.99
N LEU A 31 -12.49 -7.82 5.78
CA LEU A 31 -13.42 -8.92 5.57
C LEU A 31 -14.06 -8.85 4.19
N ASN A 32 -14.53 -7.66 3.79
CA ASN A 32 -15.05 -7.44 2.45
C ASN A 32 -14.01 -7.84 1.38
N PHE A 33 -12.75 -7.40 1.51
CA PHE A 33 -11.70 -7.80 0.58
C PHE A 33 -11.55 -9.33 0.47
N VAL A 34 -11.52 -10.05 1.61
CA VAL A 34 -11.43 -11.51 1.61
C VAL A 34 -12.66 -12.17 0.97
N GLU A 35 -13.84 -11.62 1.19
CA GLU A 35 -15.09 -12.11 0.59
C GLU A 35 -15.17 -11.87 -0.93
N HIS A 36 -14.56 -10.79 -1.42
CA HIS A 36 -14.53 -10.48 -2.86
C HIS A 36 -13.56 -11.39 -3.64
N PHE A 37 -12.58 -12.00 -2.97
CA PHE A 37 -11.58 -12.89 -3.57
C PHE A 37 -11.47 -14.23 -2.83
N PRO A 38 -12.56 -15.04 -2.77
CA PRO A 38 -12.63 -16.21 -1.90
C PRO A 38 -11.68 -17.35 -2.31
N SER A 39 -11.22 -17.36 -3.56
CA SER A 39 -10.26 -18.32 -4.10
C SER A 39 -8.80 -17.89 -3.96
N ALA A 40 -8.53 -16.66 -3.53
CA ALA A 40 -7.18 -16.15 -3.40
C ALA A 40 -6.48 -16.73 -2.16
N ASN A 41 -5.15 -16.86 -2.26
CA ASN A 41 -4.31 -17.06 -1.09
C ASN A 41 -3.96 -15.70 -0.50
N PHE A 42 -4.18 -15.52 0.80
CA PHE A 42 -3.89 -14.30 1.54
C PHE A 42 -2.62 -14.45 2.36
N TYR A 43 -1.99 -13.32 2.64
CA TYR A 43 -0.68 -13.31 3.24
C TYR A 43 -0.57 -12.22 4.30
N ALA A 44 0.24 -12.49 5.31
CA ALA A 44 0.64 -11.49 6.28
C ALA A 44 2.13 -11.64 6.60
N ASN A 45 2.79 -10.53 6.85
CA ASN A 45 4.19 -10.54 7.27
C ASN A 45 4.31 -10.98 8.73
N THR A 46 5.38 -11.69 9.03
CA THR A 46 5.79 -11.92 10.42
C THR A 46 6.40 -10.64 11.00
N MET A 47 6.30 -10.46 12.32
CA MET A 47 6.90 -9.30 12.97
C MET A 47 8.43 -9.30 12.85
N ASP A 48 9.07 -10.47 12.84
CA ASP A 48 10.50 -10.61 12.61
C ASP A 48 10.90 -10.11 11.21
N ALA A 49 10.11 -10.43 10.18
CA ALA A 49 10.34 -9.93 8.82
C ALA A 49 10.20 -8.41 8.74
N LEU A 50 9.17 -7.84 9.36
CA LEU A 50 8.96 -6.39 9.40
C LEU A 50 10.04 -5.68 10.22
N GLN A 51 10.56 -6.31 11.27
CA GLN A 51 11.67 -5.79 12.05
C GLN A 51 12.96 -5.78 11.24
N SER A 52 13.32 -6.91 10.61
CA SER A 52 14.49 -7.00 9.73
C SER A 52 14.43 -5.95 8.62
N TYR A 53 13.25 -5.79 8.01
CA TYR A 53 13.05 -4.81 6.95
C TYR A 53 13.24 -3.36 7.43
N GLN A 54 12.76 -3.02 8.62
CA GLN A 54 12.98 -1.71 9.24
C GLN A 54 14.46 -1.44 9.55
N GLU A 55 15.18 -2.45 10.04
CA GLU A 55 16.62 -2.39 10.31
C GLU A 55 17.41 -2.14 9.02
N ASP A 56 17.12 -2.91 7.97
CA ASP A 56 17.74 -2.78 6.64
C ASP A 56 17.47 -1.40 6.03
N GLN A 57 16.22 -0.95 6.09
CA GLN A 57 15.80 0.35 5.59
C GLN A 57 16.22 1.51 6.50
N LYS A 58 16.71 1.25 7.72
CA LYS A 58 17.07 2.26 8.73
C LYS A 58 15.93 3.26 8.98
N ILE A 59 14.72 2.73 9.17
CA ILE A 59 13.50 3.50 9.43
C ILE A 59 12.68 2.84 10.54
N LYS A 60 11.67 3.55 11.04
CA LYS A 60 10.62 2.97 11.87
C LYS A 60 9.30 3.14 11.15
N LEU A 61 8.62 2.03 10.87
CA LEU A 61 7.28 2.03 10.32
C LEU A 61 6.27 2.37 11.43
N PRO A 62 5.17 3.07 11.10
CA PRO A 62 4.11 3.31 12.07
C PRO A 62 3.49 2.01 12.59
N ALA A 63 3.07 2.00 13.86
CA ALA A 63 2.45 0.83 14.49
C ALA A 63 1.22 0.35 13.71
N TRP A 64 0.36 1.27 13.27
CA TRP A 64 -0.82 0.94 12.45
C TRP A 64 -0.44 0.21 11.15
N PHE A 65 0.70 0.55 10.54
CA PHE A 65 1.16 -0.09 9.31
C PHE A 65 1.70 -1.49 9.58
N LEU A 66 2.36 -1.68 10.73
CA LEU A 66 2.77 -3.00 11.20
C LEU A 66 1.57 -3.90 11.49
N THR A 67 0.52 -3.36 12.12
CA THR A 67 -0.75 -4.08 12.35
C THR A 67 -1.41 -4.47 11.03
N TYR A 68 -1.46 -3.56 10.05
CA TYR A 68 -1.95 -3.87 8.70
C TYR A 68 -1.17 -5.04 8.08
N ARG A 69 0.15 -4.90 7.92
CA ARG A 69 0.98 -5.90 7.23
C ARG A 69 1.01 -7.24 7.97
N SER A 70 0.90 -7.24 9.30
CA SER A 70 0.84 -8.46 10.10
C SER A 70 -0.56 -9.05 10.24
N THR A 71 -1.62 -8.36 9.81
CA THR A 71 -2.98 -8.91 9.77
C THR A 71 -3.25 -9.52 8.41
N LEU A 72 -3.15 -8.71 7.36
CA LEU A 72 -3.33 -9.10 5.96
C LEU A 72 -2.61 -8.05 5.10
N ALA A 73 -1.44 -8.42 4.58
CA ALA A 73 -0.62 -7.58 3.74
C ALA A 73 -1.14 -7.50 2.30
N GLU A 74 -1.30 -8.66 1.66
CA GLU A 74 -1.64 -8.81 0.25
C GLU A 74 -2.13 -10.24 -0.06
N ALA A 75 -2.54 -10.48 -1.30
CA ALA A 75 -2.80 -11.81 -1.84
C ALA A 75 -1.60 -12.29 -2.68
N TYR A 76 -1.36 -13.59 -2.77
CA TYR A 76 -0.27 -14.22 -3.54
C TYR A 76 1.16 -13.68 -3.25
N ALA A 77 1.56 -13.52 -1.98
CA ALA A 77 2.88 -12.99 -1.64
C ALA A 77 4.04 -13.90 -2.08
N GLY A 78 5.15 -13.25 -2.46
CA GLY A 78 6.34 -13.92 -3.02
C GLY A 78 6.23 -14.23 -4.50
N ALA A 79 5.08 -13.94 -5.13
CA ALA A 79 4.95 -13.97 -6.57
C ALA A 79 5.55 -12.71 -7.20
N ASP A 80 6.47 -12.91 -8.14
CA ASP A 80 7.16 -11.82 -8.83
C ASP A 80 6.23 -10.99 -9.74
N ASP A 81 5.01 -11.47 -10.00
CA ASP A 81 4.09 -10.87 -10.98
C ASP A 81 2.72 -10.43 -10.41
N LEU A 82 2.62 -10.37 -9.08
CA LEU A 82 1.44 -9.86 -8.39
C LEU A 82 1.22 -8.37 -8.71
N ALA A 83 0.07 -8.06 -9.29
CA ALA A 83 -0.38 -6.67 -9.48
C ALA A 83 -1.86 -6.51 -9.12
N LEU A 84 -2.20 -5.36 -8.56
CA LEU A 84 -3.55 -5.01 -8.15
C LEU A 84 -4.07 -3.84 -8.95
N GLN A 85 -5.33 -3.90 -9.33
CA GLN A 85 -6.03 -2.80 -9.95
C GLN A 85 -7.14 -2.29 -9.04
N PHE A 86 -7.26 -0.97 -8.94
CA PHE A 86 -8.26 -0.32 -8.09
C PHE A 86 -9.48 0.13 -8.91
N ALA A 87 -10.68 -0.08 -8.39
CA ALA A 87 -11.93 0.42 -8.96
C ALA A 87 -12.03 1.95 -8.83
N SER A 88 -11.48 2.52 -7.76
CA SER A 88 -11.58 3.94 -7.46
C SER A 88 -10.55 4.40 -6.42
N PHE A 89 -10.32 5.70 -6.36
CA PHE A 89 -9.75 6.37 -5.19
C PHE A 89 -10.87 6.92 -4.29
N THR A 90 -10.54 7.25 -3.05
CA THR A 90 -11.49 7.82 -2.11
C THR A 90 -11.92 9.23 -2.49
N ASP A 91 -13.18 9.55 -2.21
CA ASP A 91 -13.80 10.87 -2.43
C ASP A 91 -13.77 11.76 -1.19
N GLN A 92 -13.21 11.25 -0.08
CA GLN A 92 -13.09 11.98 1.18
C GLN A 92 -12.20 13.22 1.11
N PHE A 93 -11.35 13.32 0.08
CA PHE A 93 -10.40 14.42 -0.08
C PHE A 93 -10.84 15.38 -1.18
N HIS A 94 -10.84 16.68 -0.87
CA HIS A 94 -11.19 17.73 -1.83
C HIS A 94 -10.21 17.82 -3.02
N VAL A 95 -8.95 17.47 -2.78
CA VAL A 95 -7.90 17.41 -3.82
C VAL A 95 -7.64 15.94 -4.12
N GLY A 96 -8.28 15.44 -5.19
CA GLY A 96 -8.05 14.08 -5.68
C GLY A 96 -6.90 14.03 -6.67
N SER A 97 -6.28 12.85 -6.80
CA SER A 97 -5.27 12.62 -7.83
C SER A 97 -5.79 12.92 -9.25
N PRO A 98 -4.96 13.51 -10.14
CA PRO A 98 -5.32 13.69 -11.54
C PRO A 98 -5.57 12.35 -12.26
N ARG A 99 -5.00 11.24 -11.78
CA ARG A 99 -5.13 9.90 -12.38
C ARG A 99 -6.40 9.15 -11.96
N ARG A 100 -7.25 9.73 -11.11
CA ARG A 100 -8.52 9.09 -10.67
C ARG A 100 -9.43 8.59 -11.81
N ARG A 101 -9.30 9.16 -13.02
CA ARG A 101 -10.10 8.78 -14.21
C ARG A 101 -9.47 7.66 -15.05
N GLN A 102 -8.25 7.25 -14.74
CA GLN A 102 -7.46 6.29 -15.50
C GLN A 102 -7.16 5.02 -14.69
N LEU A 103 -7.78 4.86 -13.51
CA LEU A 103 -7.47 3.75 -12.60
C LEU A 103 -7.73 2.36 -13.20
N SER A 104 -8.70 2.26 -14.11
CA SER A 104 -8.99 1.04 -14.86
C SER A 104 -7.86 0.57 -15.77
N ASP A 105 -6.86 1.41 -16.02
CA ASP A 105 -5.69 1.09 -16.84
C ASP A 105 -4.44 0.89 -15.98
N MET A 106 -4.56 1.10 -14.67
CA MET A 106 -3.44 1.17 -13.73
C MET A 106 -3.37 -0.10 -12.88
N TRP A 107 -2.13 -0.54 -12.66
CA TRP A 107 -1.83 -1.76 -11.94
C TRP A 107 -0.65 -1.51 -11.02
N TYR A 108 -0.78 -1.87 -9.75
CA TYR A 108 0.24 -1.61 -8.74
C TYR A 108 0.76 -2.91 -8.13
N THR A 109 2.07 -3.00 -7.92
CA THR A 109 2.68 -4.04 -7.08
C THR A 109 2.78 -3.51 -5.65
N LEU A 110 2.14 -4.14 -4.66
CA LEU A 110 2.24 -3.79 -3.23
C LEU A 110 3.49 -4.37 -2.55
N SER A 111 4.64 -4.29 -3.23
CA SER A 111 5.86 -5.04 -2.93
C SER A 111 6.76 -4.44 -1.85
N LEU A 112 6.33 -3.40 -1.14
CA LEU A 112 7.18 -2.62 -0.22
C LEU A 112 8.54 -2.27 -0.87
N PRO A 113 8.56 -1.53 -2.00
CA PRO A 113 9.79 -1.18 -2.71
C PRO A 113 10.81 -0.47 -1.80
N GLY A 114 10.33 0.19 -0.74
CA GLY A 114 11.16 0.81 0.28
C GLY A 114 11.79 2.11 -0.18
N LEU A 115 12.74 2.62 0.61
CA LEU A 115 13.42 3.85 0.25
C LEU A 115 14.45 3.60 -0.85
N PRO A 116 14.63 4.56 -1.77
CA PRO A 116 15.70 4.47 -2.77
C PRO A 116 17.08 4.39 -2.09
N LYS A 117 17.98 3.60 -2.69
CA LYS A 117 19.36 3.41 -2.19
C LYS A 117 20.18 4.71 -2.24
N GLY A 118 19.86 5.58 -3.19
CA GLY A 118 20.54 6.86 -3.37
C GLY A 118 20.26 7.81 -2.20
N LYS A 119 21.33 8.37 -1.62
CA LYS A 119 21.23 9.27 -0.46
C LYS A 119 20.42 10.53 -0.76
N LYS A 120 20.50 11.04 -1.99
CA LYS A 120 19.79 12.25 -2.41
C LYS A 120 18.30 11.98 -2.46
N GLU A 121 17.89 10.97 -3.22
CA GLU A 121 16.50 10.54 -3.41
C GLU A 121 15.85 10.17 -2.06
N ARG A 122 16.61 9.47 -1.20
CA ARG A 122 16.16 9.15 0.16
C ARG A 122 15.90 10.41 0.99
N ASN A 123 16.78 11.41 0.90
CA ASN A 123 16.59 12.67 1.62
C ASN A 123 15.39 13.45 1.07
N ILE A 124 15.11 13.40 -0.23
CA ILE A 124 13.93 14.02 -0.83
C ILE A 124 12.68 13.49 -0.14
N LEU A 125 12.50 12.18 -0.07
CA LEU A 125 11.31 11.56 0.54
C LEU A 125 11.20 11.79 2.05
N LEU A 126 12.32 11.79 2.77
CA LEU A 126 12.33 11.85 4.23
C LEU A 126 12.44 13.27 4.81
N LYS A 127 12.89 14.25 4.02
CA LYS A 127 13.20 15.62 4.47
C LYS A 127 12.65 16.70 3.56
N GLY A 128 12.02 16.35 2.44
CA GLY A 128 11.45 17.33 1.51
C GLY A 128 10.19 18.02 2.02
N SER A 129 9.60 17.54 3.11
CA SER A 129 8.48 18.20 3.79
C SER A 129 8.72 18.21 5.31
N PRO A 130 8.36 19.29 6.03
CA PRO A 130 8.30 19.30 7.48
C PRO A 130 7.15 18.43 8.03
N SER A 131 6.10 18.18 7.24
CA SER A 131 4.88 17.51 7.70
C SER A 131 4.76 16.06 7.23
N ILE A 132 5.47 15.69 6.15
CA ILE A 132 5.40 14.37 5.54
C ILE A 132 6.80 13.75 5.42
N LYS A 133 6.94 12.53 5.94
CA LYS A 133 8.09 11.67 5.71
C LYS A 133 7.62 10.50 4.87
N LEU A 134 7.77 10.61 3.57
CA LEU A 134 7.17 9.69 2.61
C LEU A 134 7.94 8.37 2.56
N PHE A 135 7.21 7.26 2.65
CA PHE A 135 7.75 5.92 2.52
C PHE A 135 7.00 5.16 1.42
N PRO A 136 7.68 4.74 0.34
CA PRO A 136 7.04 4.02 -0.77
C PRO A 136 6.54 2.63 -0.36
N ILE A 137 5.30 2.31 -0.73
CA ILE A 137 4.64 1.02 -0.43
C ILE A 137 4.16 0.28 -1.69
N ALA A 138 4.01 0.98 -2.82
CA ALA A 138 3.65 0.37 -4.10
C ALA A 138 4.19 1.15 -5.29
N VAL A 139 4.28 0.47 -6.44
CA VAL A 139 4.74 1.04 -7.71
C VAL A 139 3.76 0.64 -8.81
N ASP A 140 3.44 1.59 -9.70
CA ASP A 140 2.69 1.30 -10.93
C ASP A 140 3.58 0.50 -11.90
N ILE A 141 3.08 -0.63 -12.39
CA ILE A 141 3.86 -1.54 -13.24
C ILE A 141 4.10 -1.01 -14.65
N VAL A 142 3.29 -0.05 -15.11
CA VAL A 142 3.37 0.53 -16.45
C VAL A 142 4.29 1.74 -16.45
N ASP A 143 4.18 2.56 -15.39
CA ASP A 143 5.02 3.74 -15.20
C ASP A 143 5.52 3.79 -13.75
N ASP A 144 6.71 3.24 -13.52
CA ASP A 144 7.32 3.07 -12.19
C ASP A 144 7.63 4.39 -11.46
N ARG A 145 7.47 5.51 -12.16
CA ARG A 145 7.54 6.85 -11.60
C ARG A 145 6.30 7.18 -10.76
N TYR A 146 5.17 6.54 -11.01
CA TYR A 146 3.99 6.63 -10.16
C TYR A 146 4.02 5.60 -9.05
N GLN A 147 3.86 6.08 -7.82
CA GLN A 147 4.01 5.26 -6.64
C GLN A 147 2.92 5.58 -5.62
N LEU A 148 2.65 4.59 -4.77
CA LEU A 148 1.90 4.81 -3.54
C LEU A 148 2.89 4.88 -2.37
N GLY A 149 2.61 5.76 -1.41
CA GLY A 149 3.43 5.92 -0.22
C GLY A 149 2.60 6.26 1.00
N ILE A 150 3.17 5.99 2.16
CA ILE A 150 2.60 6.35 3.46
C ILE A 150 3.43 7.45 4.09
N ASN A 151 2.83 8.21 5.00
CA ASN A 151 3.58 9.06 5.90
C ASN A 151 4.12 8.22 7.06
N LEU A 152 5.40 8.37 7.41
CA LEU A 152 5.97 7.72 8.60
C LEU A 152 5.51 8.37 9.92
N ASN A 153 4.63 9.37 9.86
CA ASN A 153 3.93 9.88 11.04
C ASN A 153 2.93 8.84 11.57
N LYS A 154 2.93 8.62 12.88
CA LYS A 154 2.12 7.60 13.55
C LYS A 154 0.61 7.85 13.49
N ASP A 155 0.19 9.10 13.32
CA ASP A 155 -1.23 9.48 13.38
C ASP A 155 -1.86 9.62 11.98
N ASP A 156 -1.05 9.44 10.92
CA ASP A 156 -1.47 9.61 9.53
C ASP A 156 -1.54 8.23 8.83
N THR A 157 -2.75 7.70 8.70
CA THR A 157 -3.03 6.42 8.03
C THR A 157 -3.24 6.54 6.52
N ARG A 158 -3.20 7.77 5.99
CA ARG A 158 -3.51 8.02 4.59
C ARG A 158 -2.42 7.44 3.69
N ILE A 159 -2.85 7.03 2.50
CA ILE A 159 -1.97 6.56 1.44
C ILE A 159 -2.02 7.60 0.33
N TYR A 160 -0.83 8.01 -0.11
CA TYR A 160 -0.62 9.06 -1.07
C TYR A 160 -0.17 8.46 -2.40
N GLU A 161 -0.77 8.91 -3.50
CA GLU A 161 -0.20 8.76 -4.82
C GLU A 161 0.70 9.96 -5.14
N TYR A 162 1.81 9.69 -5.80
CA TYR A 162 2.71 10.72 -6.27
C TYR A 162 3.50 10.25 -7.49
N HIS A 163 3.97 11.22 -8.27
CA HIS A 163 4.95 11.01 -9.33
C HIS A 163 6.33 11.41 -8.81
N ILE A 164 7.30 10.50 -8.85
CA ILE A 164 8.61 10.70 -8.20
C ILE A 164 9.36 11.89 -8.80
N GLU A 165 9.24 12.16 -10.11
CA GLU A 165 9.90 13.30 -10.74
C GLU A 165 9.31 14.63 -10.27
N ASP A 166 8.00 14.69 -10.00
CA ASP A 166 7.33 15.90 -9.51
C ASP A 166 7.77 16.20 -8.06
N VAL A 167 7.88 15.15 -7.24
CA VAL A 167 8.45 15.24 -5.89
C VAL A 167 9.91 15.73 -5.93
N GLN A 168 10.71 15.21 -6.85
CA GLN A 168 12.10 15.64 -7.04
C GLN A 168 12.20 17.08 -7.55
N ALA A 169 11.29 17.50 -8.42
CA ALA A 169 11.21 18.86 -8.94
C ALA A 169 10.86 19.86 -7.84
N SER A 170 9.80 19.59 -7.05
CA SER A 170 9.42 20.42 -5.90
C SER A 170 10.60 20.59 -4.93
N PHE A 171 11.26 19.49 -4.56
CA PHE A 171 12.43 19.54 -3.68
C PHE A 171 13.58 20.38 -4.27
N SER A 172 13.86 20.21 -5.57
CA SER A 172 14.94 20.93 -6.24
C SER A 172 14.65 22.43 -6.37
N ASN A 173 13.37 22.80 -6.44
CA ASN A 173 12.90 24.19 -6.43
C ASN A 173 12.83 24.79 -5.01
N GLY A 174 13.11 24.00 -3.96
CA GLY A 174 12.99 24.43 -2.56
C GLY A 174 11.55 24.50 -2.05
N GLU A 175 10.61 23.88 -2.77
CA GLU A 175 9.20 23.77 -2.39
C GLU A 175 8.99 22.57 -1.46
N ASP A 176 7.94 22.64 -0.64
CA ASP A 176 7.50 21.51 0.17
C ASP A 176 6.97 20.41 -0.74
N ILE A 177 7.53 19.20 -0.67
CA ILE A 177 7.13 18.09 -1.55
C ILE A 177 5.66 17.69 -1.40
N SER A 178 5.01 18.05 -0.28
CA SER A 178 3.60 17.74 -0.02
C SER A 178 2.65 18.32 -1.07
N VAL A 179 3.05 19.34 -1.82
CA VAL A 179 2.27 19.89 -2.94
C VAL A 179 2.11 18.92 -4.10
N SER A 180 2.99 17.91 -4.19
CA SER A 180 3.04 16.89 -5.23
C SER A 180 2.51 15.53 -4.75
N LEU A 181 1.88 15.49 -3.56
CA LEU A 181 1.32 14.29 -2.97
C LEU A 181 -0.21 14.36 -2.92
N PHE A 182 -0.87 13.33 -3.45
CA PHE A 182 -2.32 13.26 -3.49
C PHE A 182 -2.81 12.16 -2.56
N PRO A 183 -3.52 12.45 -1.46
CA PRO A 183 -4.12 11.40 -0.66
C PRO A 183 -5.20 10.69 -1.50
N VAL A 184 -5.07 9.38 -1.65
CA VAL A 184 -5.93 8.56 -2.53
C VAL A 184 -6.68 7.46 -1.77
N PHE A 185 -6.20 7.09 -0.58
CA PHE A 185 -6.90 6.22 0.36
C PHE A 185 -6.77 6.77 1.78
N ALA A 186 -7.83 6.61 2.58
CA ALA A 186 -7.85 7.05 3.97
C ALA A 186 -7.08 6.13 4.93
N SER A 187 -6.97 4.85 4.57
CA SER A 187 -6.36 3.79 5.37
C SER A 187 -6.02 2.58 4.49
N PRO A 188 -5.28 1.58 5.01
CA PRO A 188 -5.08 0.30 4.33
C PRO A 188 -6.38 -0.44 4.02
N GLY A 189 -7.36 -0.44 4.93
CA GLY A 189 -8.66 -1.04 4.68
C GLY A 189 -9.40 -0.34 3.54
N ASP A 190 -9.35 0.99 3.47
CA ASP A 190 -9.94 1.74 2.35
C ASP A 190 -9.27 1.35 1.03
N LEU A 191 -7.94 1.20 1.00
CA LEU A 191 -7.21 0.67 -0.16
C LEU A 191 -7.68 -0.73 -0.55
N LEU A 192 -7.72 -1.68 0.40
CA LEU A 192 -8.10 -3.06 0.13
C LEU A 192 -9.54 -3.17 -0.40
N SER A 193 -10.46 -2.39 0.18
CA SER A 193 -11.87 -2.37 -0.22
C SER A 193 -12.12 -1.85 -1.64
N ARG A 194 -11.11 -1.22 -2.25
CA ARG A 194 -11.19 -0.65 -3.60
C ARG A 194 -10.46 -1.48 -4.65
N ILE A 195 -9.86 -2.60 -4.28
CA ILE A 195 -9.26 -3.52 -5.23
C ILE A 195 -10.38 -4.16 -6.06
N GLN A 196 -10.30 -3.99 -7.39
CA GLN A 196 -11.22 -4.58 -8.35
C GLN A 196 -10.72 -5.91 -8.89
N ASN A 197 -9.44 -5.95 -9.25
CA ASN A 197 -8.83 -7.10 -9.90
C ASN A 197 -7.46 -7.41 -9.28
N ILE A 198 -7.14 -8.69 -9.17
CA ILE A 198 -5.83 -9.20 -8.78
C ILE A 198 -5.25 -9.93 -9.99
N ARG A 199 -4.04 -9.58 -10.39
CA ARG A 199 -3.30 -10.28 -11.44
C ARG A 199 -2.16 -11.07 -10.81
N HIS A 200 -2.08 -12.35 -11.13
CA HIS A 200 -1.07 -13.28 -10.63
C HIS A 200 -0.86 -14.40 -11.66
N GLU A 201 0.39 -14.73 -11.99
CA GLU A 201 0.81 -15.69 -13.03
C GLU A 201 0.14 -15.49 -14.39
N GLY A 202 -0.09 -14.23 -14.77
CA GLY A 202 -0.85 -13.86 -15.99
C GLY A 202 -2.35 -14.17 -15.94
N HIS A 203 -2.86 -14.74 -14.84
CA HIS A 203 -4.27 -14.87 -14.55
C HIS A 203 -4.80 -13.57 -13.92
N ILE A 204 -6.06 -13.22 -14.22
CA ILE A 204 -6.74 -12.08 -13.60
C ILE A 204 -7.94 -12.63 -12.83
N ASP A 205 -7.84 -12.57 -11.51
CA ASP A 205 -8.97 -12.75 -10.62
C ASP A 205 -9.77 -11.45 -10.60
N THR A 206 -10.90 -11.44 -11.30
CA THR A 206 -11.85 -10.34 -11.22
C THR A 206 -12.70 -10.50 -9.96
N SER A 207 -12.97 -9.40 -9.25
CA SER A 207 -13.94 -9.41 -8.15
C SER A 207 -15.21 -10.13 -8.61
N ALA A 208 -15.72 -11.08 -7.81
CA ALA A 208 -17.04 -11.65 -8.08
C ALA A 208 -18.01 -10.48 -8.24
N ALA A 209 -18.65 -10.37 -9.41
CA ALA A 209 -19.56 -9.26 -9.68
C ALA A 209 -20.61 -9.22 -8.57
N SER A 210 -20.53 -8.21 -7.71
CA SER A 210 -21.64 -7.89 -6.81
C SER A 210 -22.84 -7.54 -7.70
N PRO A 211 -23.98 -8.25 -7.59
CA PRO A 211 -25.19 -7.93 -8.33
C PRO A 211 -25.72 -6.53 -8.03
#